data_AF-A0A450T0A1-F1
#
_entry.id   AF-A0A450T0A1-F1
#
_cell.length_a   1.000
_cell.length_b   1.000
_cell.length_c   1.000
_cell.angle_alpha   90.00
_cell.angle_beta   90.00
_cell.angle_gamma   90.00
#
_symmetry.space_group_name_H-M   'P 1'
#
loop_
_entity.id
_entity.type
_entity.pdbx_description
1 polymer ?
#
loop_
_entity_poly.entity_id
_entity_poly.type
_entity_poly.pdbx_seq_one_letter_code
_entity_poly.pdbx_strand_id
1 'polypeptide(L)'
;MRDIRFEWDEQKNRENKRKHKVSFEEARTVFLDENAIRFFDPDHSEDEDRYIMLGMSFTLRVLVVCHCYQEDDSVIRLISARKADKQERSEYWSRTMREHYDFSSMKGQKNPYANRLKQSVTMHLDKPTVAYFESLAEELGMPYESLINLYLRDCALHHKKPDLTWVS
;
A
#
# COMPACT_ATOMS: atom_id res chain seq x y z
N MET A 1 -12.95 -1.47 19.34
CA MET A 1 -12.84 -1.11 17.91
C MET A 1 -12.73 -2.41 17.14
N ARG A 2 -13.49 -2.61 16.05
CA ARG A 2 -13.41 -3.84 15.25
C ARG A 2 -12.13 -3.83 14.42
N ASP A 3 -11.37 -4.92 14.44
CA ASP A 3 -10.19 -5.09 13.59
C ASP A 3 -10.60 -5.12 12.11
N ILE A 4 -9.81 -4.49 11.25
CA ILE A 4 -10.04 -4.51 9.79
C ILE A 4 -9.63 -5.88 9.27
N ARG A 5 -10.54 -6.55 8.57
CA ARG A 5 -10.29 -7.82 7.88
C ARG A 5 -10.31 -7.62 6.37
N PHE A 6 -9.46 -8.36 5.67
CA PHE A 6 -9.40 -8.36 4.22
C PHE A 6 -9.98 -9.67 3.69
N GLU A 7 -10.87 -9.56 2.71
CA GLU A 7 -11.51 -10.70 2.05
C GLU A 7 -11.39 -10.58 0.54
N TRP A 8 -11.42 -11.72 -0.14
CA TRP A 8 -11.53 -11.79 -1.59
C TRP A 8 -11.96 -13.18 -2.02
N ASP A 9 -12.44 -13.27 -3.25
CA ASP A 9 -12.66 -14.54 -3.93
C ASP A 9 -11.31 -15.06 -4.48
N GLU A 10 -10.95 -16.30 -4.15
CA GLU A 10 -9.65 -16.85 -4.54
C GLU A 10 -9.57 -17.22 -6.03
N GLN A 11 -10.69 -17.46 -6.70
CA GLN A 11 -10.73 -17.57 -8.16
C GLN A 11 -10.41 -16.21 -8.79
N LYS A 12 -11.03 -15.11 -8.32
CA LYS A 12 -10.70 -13.76 -8.76
C LYS A 12 -9.23 -13.42 -8.49
N ASN A 13 -8.70 -13.82 -7.34
CA ASN A 13 -7.29 -13.61 -7.01
C ASN A 13 -6.37 -14.30 -8.04
N ARG A 14 -6.64 -15.57 -8.38
CA ARG A 14 -5.89 -16.30 -9.42
C ARG A 14 -6.00 -15.63 -10.80
N GLU A 15 -7.19 -15.19 -11.18
CA GLU A 15 -7.42 -14.48 -12.45
C GLU A 15 -6.66 -13.14 -12.49
N ASN A 16 -6.69 -12.38 -11.38
CA ASN A 16 -5.96 -11.12 -11.23
C ASN A 16 -4.45 -11.33 -11.29
N LYS A 17 -3.92 -12.36 -10.59
CA LYS A 17 -2.50 -12.77 -10.68
C LYS A 17 -2.12 -13.07 -12.13
N ARG A 18 -2.95 -13.81 -12.87
CA ARG A 18 -2.70 -14.16 -14.27
C ARG A 18 -2.66 -12.93 -15.18
N LYS A 19 -3.65 -12.05 -15.07
CA LYS A 19 -3.87 -10.88 -15.94
C LYS A 19 -2.96 -9.70 -15.61
N HIS A 20 -2.77 -9.40 -14.33
CA HIS A 20 -2.12 -8.16 -13.86
C HIS A 20 -0.78 -8.39 -13.15
N LYS A 21 -0.40 -9.65 -12.88
CA LYS A 21 0.84 -10.01 -12.15
C LYS A 21 0.92 -9.38 -10.75
N VAL A 22 -0.24 -9.21 -10.14
CA VAL A 22 -0.44 -8.68 -8.78
C VAL A 22 -1.38 -9.64 -8.05
N SER A 23 -0.98 -10.09 -6.87
CA SER A 23 -1.81 -10.90 -5.98
C SER A 23 -2.62 -9.99 -5.06
N PHE A 24 -3.75 -10.47 -4.54
CA PHE A 24 -4.51 -9.74 -3.52
C PHE A 24 -3.80 -9.72 -2.16
N GLU A 25 -2.97 -10.72 -1.89
CA GLU A 25 -2.07 -10.75 -0.73
C GLU A 25 -1.03 -9.62 -0.76
N GLU A 26 -0.62 -9.21 -1.96
CA GLU A 26 0.20 -8.02 -2.18
C GLU A 26 -0.67 -6.76 -2.22
N ALA A 27 -1.78 -6.76 -2.94
CA ALA A 27 -2.63 -5.57 -3.08
C ALA A 27 -3.17 -5.06 -1.73
N ARG A 28 -3.51 -5.97 -0.79
CA ARG A 28 -3.93 -5.58 0.57
C ARG A 28 -2.87 -4.76 1.30
N THR A 29 -1.61 -4.85 0.89
CA THR A 29 -0.54 -4.13 1.56
C THR A 29 -0.57 -2.63 1.28
N VAL A 30 -1.22 -2.22 0.18
CA VAL A 30 -1.40 -0.80 -0.16
C VAL A 30 -2.18 -0.07 0.94
N PHE A 31 -3.06 -0.76 1.65
CA PHE A 31 -3.84 -0.20 2.76
C PHE A 31 -2.97 0.15 3.98
N LEU A 32 -1.71 -0.31 4.01
CA LEU A 32 -0.72 0.04 5.01
C LEU A 32 0.16 1.23 4.57
N ASP A 33 0.00 1.74 3.36
CA ASP A 33 0.71 2.93 2.92
C ASP A 33 -0.03 4.20 3.40
N GLU A 34 0.65 5.03 4.18
CA GLU A 34 0.10 6.29 4.70
C GLU A 34 -0.08 7.35 3.63
N ASN A 35 0.68 7.25 2.55
CA ASN A 35 0.57 8.14 1.40
C ASN A 35 -0.44 7.63 0.39
N ALA A 36 -1.06 6.46 0.62
CA ALA A 36 -2.09 5.96 -0.26
C ALA A 36 -3.30 6.90 -0.28
N ILE A 37 -3.88 7.04 -1.48
CA ILE A 37 -5.01 7.91 -1.75
C ILE A 37 -6.18 7.02 -2.15
N ARG A 38 -7.33 7.25 -1.52
CA ARG A 38 -8.58 6.58 -1.83
C ARG A 38 -9.47 7.51 -2.67
N PHE A 39 -10.04 7.01 -3.74
CA PHE A 39 -11.01 7.68 -4.60
C PHE A 39 -12.33 6.92 -4.54
N PHE A 40 -13.46 7.62 -4.65
CA PHE A 40 -14.77 7.01 -4.83
C PHE A 40 -14.96 6.67 -6.32
N ASP A 41 -15.52 5.51 -6.64
CA ASP A 41 -15.73 5.02 -8.01
C ASP A 41 -17.24 4.96 -8.32
N PRO A 42 -17.89 6.11 -8.62
CA PRO A 42 -19.34 6.20 -8.84
C PRO A 42 -19.80 5.35 -10.02
N ASP A 43 -18.98 5.21 -11.06
CA ASP A 43 -19.33 4.46 -12.28
C ASP A 43 -19.53 2.96 -12.02
N HIS A 44 -19.02 2.46 -10.90
CA HIS A 44 -19.14 1.06 -10.50
C HIS A 44 -19.90 0.86 -9.18
N SER A 45 -20.58 1.91 -8.68
CA SER A 45 -21.25 1.93 -7.37
C SER A 45 -22.78 1.79 -7.43
N GLU A 46 -23.34 1.18 -8.47
CA GLU A 46 -24.80 1.05 -8.64
C GLU A 46 -25.45 0.18 -7.54
N ASP A 47 -24.81 -0.95 -7.17
CA ASP A 47 -25.34 -1.89 -6.17
C ASP A 47 -24.60 -1.83 -4.81
N GLU A 48 -23.29 -1.51 -4.84
CA GLU A 48 -22.42 -1.41 -3.65
C GLU A 48 -21.39 -0.30 -3.87
N ASP A 49 -21.15 0.54 -2.87
CA ASP A 49 -20.12 1.59 -2.95
C ASP A 49 -18.72 0.99 -3.22
N ARG A 50 -18.10 1.42 -4.31
CA ARG A 50 -16.76 1.01 -4.72
C ARG A 50 -15.75 2.14 -4.62
N TYR A 51 -14.54 1.75 -4.29
CA TYR A 51 -13.44 2.66 -4.06
C TYR A 51 -12.18 2.16 -4.75
N ILE A 52 -11.39 3.12 -5.23
CA ILE A 52 -10.07 2.88 -5.78
C ILE A 52 -9.05 3.33 -4.74
N MET A 53 -8.06 2.51 -4.46
CA MET A 53 -6.91 2.87 -3.65
C MET A 53 -5.65 2.88 -4.51
N LEU A 54 -4.99 4.04 -4.59
CA LEU A 54 -3.70 4.22 -5.22
C LEU A 54 -2.64 4.30 -4.12
N GLY A 55 -1.67 3.39 -4.12
CA GLY A 55 -0.58 3.47 -3.16
C GLY A 55 0.51 2.45 -3.38
N MET A 56 1.54 2.51 -2.53
CA MET A 56 2.71 1.66 -2.62
C MET A 56 2.47 0.30 -1.96
N SER A 57 2.76 -0.77 -2.70
CA SER A 57 2.83 -2.12 -2.15
C SER A 57 4.21 -2.42 -1.55
N PHE A 58 4.29 -3.47 -0.75
CA PHE A 58 5.59 -3.91 -0.21
C PHE A 58 6.50 -4.60 -1.22
N THR A 59 6.09 -4.75 -2.47
CA THR A 59 7.04 -5.14 -3.54
C THR A 59 7.65 -3.92 -4.23
N LEU A 60 7.49 -2.72 -3.65
CA LEU A 60 7.92 -1.43 -4.21
C LEU A 60 7.27 -1.09 -5.55
N ARG A 61 6.00 -1.48 -5.70
CA ARG A 61 5.19 -1.15 -6.87
C ARG A 61 4.01 -0.31 -6.43
N VAL A 62 3.79 0.82 -7.10
CA VAL A 62 2.55 1.57 -6.96
C VAL A 62 1.44 0.77 -7.64
N LEU A 63 0.38 0.50 -6.90
CA LEU A 63 -0.76 -0.28 -7.35
C LEU A 63 -2.03 0.54 -7.28
N VAL A 64 -2.96 0.20 -8.18
CA VAL A 64 -4.35 0.63 -8.16
C VAL A 64 -5.18 -0.57 -7.72
N VAL A 65 -5.92 -0.41 -6.62
CA VAL A 65 -6.69 -1.48 -5.98
C VAL A 65 -8.16 -1.08 -5.88
N CYS A 66 -9.04 -1.79 -6.57
CA CYS A 66 -10.48 -1.63 -6.45
C CYS A 66 -11.01 -2.48 -5.28
N HIS A 67 -11.81 -1.88 -4.41
CA HIS A 67 -12.40 -2.55 -3.25
C HIS A 67 -13.79 -2.02 -2.92
N CYS A 68 -14.57 -2.80 -2.17
CA CYS A 68 -15.81 -2.37 -1.53
C CYS A 68 -15.80 -2.69 -0.03
N TYR A 69 -16.76 -2.12 0.70
CA TYR A 69 -16.95 -2.32 2.13
C TYR A 69 -18.07 -3.31 2.42
N GLN A 70 -17.90 -4.05 3.52
CA GLN A 70 -18.95 -4.82 4.17
C GLN A 70 -18.88 -4.68 5.69
N GLU A 71 -20.03 -4.88 6.35
CA GLU A 71 -20.17 -4.93 7.82
C GLU A 71 -19.56 -3.70 8.54
N ASP A 72 -20.19 -2.52 8.44
CA ASP A 72 -19.80 -1.27 9.12
C ASP A 72 -18.29 -0.92 8.95
N ASP A 73 -17.77 -0.95 7.71
CA ASP A 73 -16.37 -0.64 7.36
C ASP A 73 -15.31 -1.50 8.09
N SER A 74 -15.68 -2.72 8.51
CA SER A 74 -14.75 -3.65 9.16
C SER A 74 -14.20 -4.72 8.22
N VAL A 75 -14.86 -4.97 7.09
CA VAL A 75 -14.41 -5.90 6.05
C VAL A 75 -14.14 -5.15 4.75
N ILE A 76 -12.91 -5.26 4.27
CA ILE A 76 -12.48 -4.73 2.97
C ILE A 76 -12.41 -5.90 1.98
N ARG A 77 -13.30 -5.90 0.98
CA ARG A 77 -13.28 -6.90 -0.07
C ARG A 77 -12.51 -6.40 -1.29
N LEU A 78 -11.43 -7.08 -1.65
CA LEU A 78 -10.65 -6.75 -2.85
C LEU A 78 -11.36 -7.30 -4.10
N ILE A 79 -11.50 -6.45 -5.10
CA ILE A 79 -12.19 -6.76 -6.36
C ILE A 79 -11.20 -6.95 -7.50
N SER A 80 -10.23 -6.02 -7.64
CA SER A 80 -9.18 -6.08 -8.65
C SER A 80 -7.95 -5.31 -8.20
N ALA A 81 -6.79 -5.65 -8.76
CA ALA A 81 -5.55 -4.94 -8.49
C ALA A 81 -4.63 -4.96 -9.69
N ARG A 82 -4.07 -3.81 -10.05
CA ARG A 82 -3.08 -3.69 -11.14
C ARG A 82 -1.95 -2.76 -10.77
N LYS A 83 -0.86 -2.83 -11.53
CA LYS A 83 0.18 -1.81 -11.48
C LYS A 83 -0.40 -0.47 -11.92
N ALA A 84 -0.02 0.58 -11.22
CA ALA A 84 -0.27 1.94 -11.66
C ALA A 84 0.50 2.20 -12.97
N ASP A 85 -0.13 2.93 -13.89
CA ASP A 85 0.50 3.37 -15.12
C ASP A 85 1.50 4.51 -14.87
N LYS A 86 2.03 5.13 -15.93
CA LYS A 86 3.03 6.20 -15.79
C LYS A 86 2.45 7.45 -15.11
N GLN A 87 1.20 7.79 -15.39
CA GLN A 87 0.55 9.01 -14.93
C GLN A 87 0.06 8.82 -13.49
N GLU A 88 -0.57 7.69 -13.16
CA GLU A 88 -0.97 7.33 -11.79
C GLU A 88 0.25 7.24 -10.84
N ARG A 89 1.37 6.70 -11.32
CA ARG A 89 2.64 6.72 -10.56
C ARG A 89 3.11 8.15 -10.29
N SER A 90 3.01 9.02 -11.30
CA SER A 90 3.37 10.43 -11.15
C SER A 90 2.47 11.11 -10.11
N GLU A 91 1.17 10.82 -10.11
CA GLU A 91 0.22 11.35 -9.13
C GLU A 91 0.52 10.89 -7.71
N TYR A 92 0.84 9.60 -7.52
CA TYR A 92 1.26 9.07 -6.23
C TYR A 92 2.50 9.80 -5.68
N TRP A 93 3.49 10.07 -6.54
CA TRP A 93 4.75 10.70 -6.13
C TRP A 93 4.70 12.23 -6.03
N SER A 94 3.80 12.91 -6.74
CA SER A 94 3.87 14.36 -6.84
C SER A 94 3.59 15.09 -5.52
N ARG A 95 3.06 14.42 -4.48
CA ARG A 95 2.58 14.97 -3.17
C ARG A 95 1.63 16.19 -3.29
N THR A 96 1.38 16.65 -4.50
CA THR A 96 0.71 17.87 -4.91
C THR A 96 -0.26 17.40 -5.97
N MET A 97 -1.50 17.12 -5.57
CA MET A 97 -2.58 16.83 -6.52
C MET A 97 -2.57 17.92 -7.58
N ARG A 98 -2.06 17.62 -8.78
CA ARG A 98 -2.25 18.45 -9.97
C ARG A 98 -3.04 17.61 -10.96
N GLU A 99 -4.35 17.69 -10.77
CA GLU A 99 -5.44 17.75 -11.75
C GLU A 99 -5.33 17.04 -13.12
N HIS A 100 -4.58 15.95 -13.27
CA HIS A 100 -4.51 15.29 -14.57
C HIS A 100 -4.50 13.76 -14.45
N TYR A 101 -5.71 13.24 -14.22
CA TYR A 101 -6.42 12.17 -14.94
C TYR A 101 -7.88 12.69 -15.05
N ASP A 102 -8.81 12.03 -15.74
CA ASP A 102 -10.24 12.45 -15.68
C ASP A 102 -10.91 12.17 -14.31
N PHE A 103 -10.14 12.25 -13.21
CA PHE A 103 -10.55 12.38 -11.81
C PHE A 103 -10.91 13.84 -11.45
N SER A 104 -11.07 14.73 -12.43
CA SER A 104 -11.39 16.15 -12.23
C SER A 104 -12.63 16.38 -11.33
N SER A 105 -13.50 15.38 -11.23
CA SER A 105 -14.70 15.35 -10.39
C SER A 105 -14.56 14.58 -9.07
N MET A 106 -13.48 13.81 -8.87
CA MET A 106 -13.33 12.89 -7.74
C MET A 106 -12.33 13.42 -6.70
N LYS A 107 -12.83 13.76 -5.50
CA LYS A 107 -11.99 14.19 -4.38
C LYS A 107 -11.30 12.99 -3.74
N GLY A 108 -9.99 12.85 -3.97
CA GLY A 108 -9.16 11.86 -3.28
C GLY A 108 -9.10 12.13 -1.77
N GLN A 109 -9.34 11.10 -0.96
CA GLN A 109 -9.17 11.12 0.49
C GLN A 109 -7.89 10.38 0.88
N LYS A 110 -7.14 10.87 1.87
CA LYS A 110 -6.03 10.10 2.46
C LYS A 110 -6.52 8.73 2.95
N ASN A 111 -5.65 7.73 2.88
CA ASN A 111 -5.92 6.39 3.37
C ASN A 111 -6.53 6.42 4.80
N PRO A 112 -7.83 6.10 4.95
CA PRO A 112 -8.51 6.15 6.24
C PRO A 112 -8.14 4.97 7.16
N TYR A 113 -7.44 3.98 6.63
CA TYR A 113 -7.15 2.71 7.31
C TYR A 113 -5.79 2.67 7.96
N ALA A 114 -4.84 3.50 7.50
CA ALA A 114 -3.45 3.44 7.93
C ALA A 114 -3.31 3.45 9.47
N ASN A 115 -4.08 4.30 10.15
CA ASN A 115 -4.05 4.44 11.61
C ASN A 115 -4.61 3.22 12.36
N ARG A 116 -5.53 2.46 11.75
CA ARG A 116 -6.12 1.25 12.36
C ARG A 116 -5.26 0.00 12.10
N LEU A 117 -4.41 0.04 11.09
CA LEU A 117 -3.58 -1.08 10.65
C LEU A 117 -2.12 -0.97 11.12
N LYS A 118 -1.72 0.15 11.73
CA LYS A 118 -0.35 0.39 12.21
C LYS A 118 -0.29 0.63 13.70
N GLN A 119 0.83 0.19 14.29
CA GLN A 119 1.24 0.58 15.62
C GLN A 119 2.39 1.58 15.50
N SER A 120 2.28 2.74 16.16
CA SER A 120 3.37 3.70 16.24
C SER A 120 4.40 3.22 17.27
N VAL A 121 5.67 3.19 16.86
CA VAL A 121 6.81 2.84 17.74
C VAL A 121 7.89 3.90 17.58
N THR A 122 8.46 4.37 18.69
CA THR A 122 9.65 5.22 18.67
C THR A 122 10.88 4.32 18.69
N MET A 123 11.75 4.44 17.68
CA MET A 123 12.97 3.66 17.56
C MET A 123 14.15 4.59 17.33
N HIS A 124 15.22 4.41 18.12
CA HIS A 124 16.48 5.10 17.92
C HIS A 124 17.38 4.27 17.02
N LEU A 125 17.87 4.87 15.93
CA LEU A 125 18.82 4.27 15.00
C LEU A 125 20.15 5.04 15.10
N ASP A 126 21.27 4.35 14.92
CA ASP A 126 22.58 5.01 14.88
C ASP A 126 22.72 5.85 13.59
N LYS A 127 23.55 6.89 13.65
CA LYS A 127 23.75 7.83 12.54
C LYS A 127 24.19 7.15 11.24
N PRO A 128 25.17 6.22 11.23
CA PRO A 128 25.53 5.47 10.03
C PRO A 128 24.35 4.72 9.39
N THR A 129 23.53 4.03 10.19
CA THR A 129 22.36 3.29 9.68
C THR A 129 21.34 4.23 9.02
N VAL A 130 21.06 5.39 9.64
CA VAL A 130 20.16 6.39 9.04
C VAL A 130 20.71 6.88 7.70
N ALA A 131 21.98 7.27 7.65
CA ALA A 131 22.61 7.77 6.43
C ALA A 131 22.60 6.73 5.28
N TYR A 132 22.77 5.44 5.61
CA TYR A 132 22.65 4.36 4.63
C TYR A 132 21.25 4.30 4.00
N PHE A 133 20.21 4.30 4.83
CA PHE A 133 18.83 4.25 4.33
C PHE A 133 18.42 5.53 3.61
N GLU A 134 18.89 6.70 4.05
CA GLU A 134 18.69 7.97 3.31
C GLU A 134 19.27 7.90 1.90
N SER A 135 20.54 7.51 1.77
CA SER A 135 21.20 7.37 0.46
C SER A 135 20.51 6.35 -0.44
N LEU A 136 20.15 5.18 0.10
CA LEU A 136 19.46 4.14 -0.68
C LEU A 136 18.05 4.58 -1.07
N ALA A 137 17.36 5.32 -0.22
CA ALA A 137 16.02 5.82 -0.50
C ALA A 137 16.04 6.91 -1.58
N GLU A 138 17.07 7.77 -1.62
CA GLU A 138 17.30 8.72 -2.70
C GLU A 138 17.52 8.01 -4.05
N GLU A 139 18.37 6.97 -4.07
CA GLU A 139 18.60 6.16 -5.27
C GLU A 139 17.31 5.52 -5.79
N LEU A 140 16.47 5.02 -4.88
CA LEU A 140 15.20 4.38 -5.20
C LEU A 140 14.03 5.37 -5.41
N GLY A 141 14.25 6.66 -5.16
CA GLY A 141 13.22 7.70 -5.27
C GLY A 141 12.05 7.54 -4.30
N MET A 142 12.29 7.11 -3.05
CA MET A 142 11.26 6.92 -2.03
C MET A 142 11.65 7.53 -0.68
N PRO A 143 10.72 7.72 0.27
CA PRO A 143 11.07 8.12 1.64
C PRO A 143 11.85 7.03 2.37
N TYR A 144 12.89 7.41 3.12
CA TYR A 144 13.73 6.44 3.84
C TYR A 144 12.95 5.73 4.97
N GLU A 145 11.97 6.38 5.62
CA GLU A 145 11.12 5.72 6.61
C GLU A 145 10.27 4.61 6.00
N SER A 146 9.78 4.81 4.77
CA SER A 146 9.07 3.79 4.00
C SER A 146 9.99 2.62 3.67
N LEU A 147 11.26 2.91 3.33
CA LEU A 147 12.26 1.89 3.04
C LEU A 147 12.64 1.08 4.29
N ILE A 148 12.85 1.72 5.44
CA ILE A 148 13.11 1.04 6.71
C ILE A 148 11.95 0.11 7.06
N ASN A 149 10.71 0.61 7.00
CA ASN A 149 9.52 -0.19 7.28
C ASN A 149 9.41 -1.42 6.36
N LEU A 150 9.76 -1.25 5.07
CA LEU A 150 9.79 -2.35 4.12
C LEU A 150 10.79 -3.45 4.55
N TYR A 151 12.00 -3.06 4.93
CA TYR A 151 13.04 -4.00 5.36
C TYR A 151 12.66 -4.72 6.66
N LEU A 152 12.10 -4.01 7.64
CA LEU A 152 11.61 -4.62 8.89
C LEU A 152 10.51 -5.65 8.61
N ARG A 153 9.61 -5.35 7.68
CA ARG A 153 8.57 -6.30 7.26
C ARG A 153 9.17 -7.52 6.56
N ASP A 154 10.12 -7.33 5.66
CA ASP A 154 10.81 -8.43 4.99
C ASP A 154 11.47 -9.38 5.99
N CYS A 155 12.09 -8.82 7.05
CA CYS A 155 12.59 -9.60 8.17
C CYS A 155 11.50 -10.41 8.87
N ALA A 156 10.35 -9.79 9.17
CA ALA A 156 9.23 -10.47 9.83
C ALA A 156 8.61 -11.57 8.95
N LEU A 157 8.41 -11.31 7.66
CA LEU A 157 7.81 -12.24 6.69
C LEU A 157 8.67 -13.49 6.48
N HIS A 158 9.98 -13.32 6.40
CA HIS A 158 10.92 -14.42 6.19
C HIS A 158 11.46 -15.00 7.51
N HIS A 159 10.93 -14.56 8.66
CA HIS A 159 11.40 -14.94 9.98
C HIS A 159 12.93 -14.85 10.12
N LYS A 160 13.52 -13.79 9.54
CA LYS A 160 14.97 -13.58 9.59
C LYS A 160 15.39 -13.43 11.04
N LYS A 161 16.28 -14.32 11.49
CA LYS A 161 16.89 -14.25 12.81
C LYS A 161 18.29 -13.65 12.65
N PRO A 162 18.68 -12.68 13.50
CA PRO A 162 20.05 -12.23 13.52
C PRO A 162 20.95 -13.42 13.89
N ASP A 163 22.05 -13.55 13.16
CA ASP A 163 23.09 -14.47 13.57
C ASP A 163 23.84 -13.87 14.77
N LEU A 164 23.77 -14.56 15.90
CA LEU A 164 24.38 -14.14 17.16
C LEU A 164 25.71 -14.84 17.41
N THR A 165 26.27 -15.54 16.42
CA THR A 165 27.67 -15.95 16.47
C THR A 165 28.55 -14.72 16.25
N TRP A 166 28.67 -13.91 17.29
CA TRP A 166 29.64 -12.83 17.35
C TRP A 166 31.02 -13.43 17.12
N VAL A 167 31.79 -12.78 16.24
CA VAL A 167 33.21 -13.07 16.03
C VAL A 167 33.89 -12.95 17.39
N SER A 168 34.28 -14.10 17.93
CA SER A 168 35.16 -14.23 19.10
C SER A 168 36.51 -13.60 18.85
#